data_AF-A0A519MWD1-F1
#
_entry.id   AF-A0A519MWD1-F1
#
_cell.length_a   1.000
_cell.length_b   1.000
_cell.length_c   1.000
_cell.angle_alpha   90.00
_cell.angle_beta   90.00
_cell.angle_gamma   90.00
#
_symmetry.space_group_name_H-M   'P 1'
#
loop_
_entity.id
_entity.type
_entity.pdbx_description
1 polymer ?
#
loop_
_entity_poly.entity_id
_entity_poly.type
_entity_poly.pdbx_seq_one_letter_code
_entity_poly.pdbx_strand_id
1 'polypeptide(L)'
;MINANHSRKPIRNAIWRALKRSSDKIDPMQQLKDLLKAGRIAKTLTTREVSEKLKIDQALISKFENGLRRPTRGQVLQLSELFGIDADECILAWLTEKILSELKDEPQAIQALKAAEAQFINTEIDEKVAPQFEKLLAEMETLKAMLGKK
;
A
#
# COMPACT_ATOMS: atom_id res chain seq x y z
N MET A 1 -40.70 3.61 -1.09
CA MET A 1 -40.21 2.25 -0.78
C MET A 1 -38.90 2.03 -1.54
N ILE A 2 -37.79 1.88 -0.79
CA ILE A 2 -36.59 1.02 -0.99
C ILE A 2 -36.01 0.93 -2.44
N ASN A 3 -34.92 1.64 -2.79
CA ASN A 3 -33.47 1.34 -2.62
C ASN A 3 -32.85 0.43 -3.70
N ALA A 4 -31.83 0.93 -4.42
CA ALA A 4 -30.56 0.24 -4.65
C ALA A 4 -29.59 1.15 -5.44
N ASN A 5 -28.79 1.87 -4.68
CA ASN A 5 -27.48 2.40 -5.00
C ASN A 5 -26.59 1.33 -5.67
N HIS A 6 -25.74 1.70 -6.65
CA HIS A 6 -24.36 1.20 -6.82
C HIS A 6 -23.68 2.04 -7.92
N SER A 7 -23.08 3.14 -7.46
CA SER A 7 -22.22 4.02 -8.23
C SER A 7 -21.10 3.24 -8.92
N ARG A 8 -20.98 3.40 -10.25
CA ARG A 8 -19.92 2.82 -11.07
C ARG A 8 -18.57 3.37 -10.61
N LYS A 9 -17.74 2.52 -10.00
CA LYS A 9 -16.32 2.84 -9.74
C LYS A 9 -15.61 3.04 -11.09
N PRO A 10 -14.84 4.14 -11.31
CA PRO A 10 -14.18 4.36 -12.59
C PRO A 10 -13.02 3.38 -12.77
N ILE A 11 -12.99 2.73 -13.93
CA ILE A 11 -11.95 1.81 -14.41
C ILE A 11 -10.68 2.61 -14.73
N ARG A 12 -9.94 3.10 -13.73
CA ARG A 12 -8.63 3.75 -13.97
C ARG A 12 -7.40 2.98 -13.51
N ASN A 13 -7.52 1.88 -12.78
CA ASN A 13 -6.34 1.30 -12.09
C ASN A 13 -5.96 -0.15 -12.44
N ALA A 14 -6.31 -0.69 -13.61
CA ALA A 14 -5.77 -1.97 -14.06
C ALA A 14 -4.65 -1.80 -15.11
N ILE A 15 -4.87 -0.94 -16.11
CA ILE A 15 -3.91 -0.72 -17.21
C ILE A 15 -2.68 0.09 -16.74
N TRP A 16 -2.87 1.06 -15.83
CA TRP A 16 -1.78 1.86 -15.28
C TRP A 16 -0.80 1.07 -14.40
N ARG A 17 -1.24 -0.06 -13.81
CA ARG A 17 -0.38 -0.94 -13.00
C ARG A 17 0.54 -1.82 -13.84
N ALA A 18 0.15 -2.14 -15.08
CA ALA A 18 0.94 -2.99 -15.98
C ALA A 18 1.95 -2.21 -16.83
N LEU A 19 1.74 -0.90 -17.06
CA LEU A 19 2.57 -0.12 -17.98
C LEU A 19 3.74 0.65 -17.32
N LYS A 20 3.78 0.76 -15.99
CA LYS A 20 4.72 1.64 -15.26
C LYS A 20 6.01 0.93 -14.80
N ARG A 21 6.53 0.01 -15.62
CA ARG A 21 7.80 -0.71 -15.38
C ARG A 21 8.89 -0.32 -16.39
N SER A 22 8.96 0.96 -16.76
CA SER A 22 10.03 1.53 -17.59
C SER A 22 10.42 2.94 -17.10
N SER A 23 11.63 3.03 -16.55
CA SER A 23 12.51 4.17 -16.25
C SER A 23 12.05 5.36 -15.38
N ASP A 24 12.69 5.45 -14.21
CA ASP A 24 13.37 6.64 -13.67
C ASP A 24 12.60 7.88 -13.22
N LYS A 25 11.30 7.74 -12.92
CA LYS A 25 10.64 8.67 -11.99
C LYS A 25 9.74 7.90 -11.04
N ILE A 26 10.17 7.75 -9.79
CA ILE A 26 9.25 7.43 -8.69
C ILE A 26 8.30 8.63 -8.63
N ASP A 27 7.08 8.47 -9.14
CA ASP A 27 6.04 9.47 -8.92
C ASP A 27 5.94 9.68 -7.40
N PRO A 28 6.04 10.92 -6.90
CA PRO A 28 5.98 11.14 -5.46
C PRO A 28 4.69 10.55 -4.94
N MET A 29 4.81 9.47 -4.16
CA MET A 29 3.64 8.85 -3.54
C MET A 29 2.90 9.92 -2.75
N GLN A 30 1.57 9.98 -2.89
CA GLN A 30 0.78 10.98 -2.21
C GLN A 30 0.99 10.83 -0.70
N GLN A 31 1.38 11.92 -0.04
CA GLN A 31 1.69 11.90 1.38
C GLN A 31 0.42 11.68 2.19
N LEU A 32 0.53 11.01 3.34
CA LEU A 32 -0.62 10.71 4.18
C LEU A 32 -1.37 11.98 4.59
N LYS A 33 -0.65 13.05 4.88
CA LYS A 33 -1.22 14.36 5.24
C LYS A 33 -2.20 14.88 4.17
N ASP A 34 -1.85 14.69 2.90
CA ASP A 34 -2.62 15.19 1.75
C ASP A 34 -3.85 14.32 1.52
N LEU A 35 -3.72 12.99 1.66
CA LEU A 35 -4.84 12.05 1.63
C LEU A 35 -5.88 12.40 2.70
N LEU A 36 -5.43 12.58 3.95
CA LEU A 36 -6.31 12.88 5.08
C LEU A 36 -7.01 14.23 4.90
N LYS A 37 -6.27 15.27 4.52
CA LYS A 37 -6.83 16.61 4.30
C LYS A 37 -7.84 16.62 3.16
N ALA A 38 -7.51 15.97 2.02
CA ALA A 38 -8.40 15.87 0.88
C ALA A 38 -9.68 15.09 1.23
N GLY A 39 -9.56 13.95 1.90
CA GLY A 39 -10.72 13.16 2.31
C GLY A 39 -11.63 13.90 3.28
N ARG A 40 -11.07 14.64 4.26
CA ARG A 40 -11.88 15.48 5.15
C ARG A 40 -12.65 16.55 4.38
N ILE A 41 -11.98 17.27 3.47
CA ILE A 41 -12.61 18.31 2.66
C ILE A 41 -13.71 17.72 1.76
N ALA A 42 -13.46 16.56 1.16
CA ALA A 42 -14.45 15.86 0.33
C ALA A 42 -15.70 15.42 1.12
N LYS A 43 -15.56 15.15 2.42
CA LYS A 43 -16.69 14.91 3.33
C LYS A 43 -17.31 16.19 3.91
N THR A 44 -16.82 17.37 3.51
CA THR A 44 -17.27 18.67 4.03
C THR A 44 -17.20 18.78 5.56
N LEU A 45 -16.27 18.06 6.19
CA LEU A 45 -16.11 18.05 7.65
C LEU A 45 -15.08 19.09 8.08
N THR A 46 -15.36 19.77 9.18
CA THR A 46 -14.38 20.59 9.91
C THR A 46 -13.50 19.71 10.80
N THR A 47 -12.31 20.18 11.17
CA THR A 47 -11.45 19.45 12.12
C THR A 47 -12.11 19.27 13.49
N ARG A 48 -13.02 20.19 13.87
CA ARG A 48 -13.82 20.09 15.08
C ARG A 48 -14.82 18.93 15.02
N GLU A 49 -15.56 18.80 13.93
CA GLU A 49 -16.52 17.68 13.75
C GLU A 49 -15.81 16.33 13.72
N VAL A 50 -14.64 16.25 13.09
CA VAL A 50 -13.80 15.04 13.11
C VAL A 50 -13.36 14.71 14.54
N SER A 51 -12.95 15.71 15.30
CA SER A 51 -12.57 15.56 16.72
C SER A 51 -13.73 15.00 17.55
N GLU A 52 -14.92 15.59 17.41
CA GLU A 52 -16.11 15.17 18.15
C GLU A 52 -16.55 13.74 17.81
N LYS A 53 -16.42 13.34 16.53
CA LYS A 53 -16.78 12.00 16.04
C LYS A 53 -15.78 10.93 16.45
N LEU A 54 -14.48 11.18 16.29
CA LEU A 54 -13.43 10.17 16.51
C LEU A 54 -12.82 10.22 17.92
N LYS A 55 -13.19 11.21 18.73
CA LYS A 55 -12.59 11.47 20.05
C LYS A 55 -11.08 11.67 19.97
N ILE A 56 -10.63 12.32 18.88
CA ILE A 56 -9.23 12.72 18.66
C ILE A 56 -9.16 14.23 18.84
N ASP A 57 -8.18 14.72 19.59
CA ASP A 57 -7.99 16.17 19.76
C ASP A 57 -7.91 16.93 18.41
N GLN A 58 -8.58 18.08 18.34
CA GLN A 58 -8.67 18.87 17.10
C GLN A 58 -7.30 19.37 16.62
N ALA A 59 -6.41 19.75 17.55
CA ALA A 59 -5.07 20.19 17.20
C ALA A 59 -4.22 19.02 16.67
N LEU A 60 -4.46 17.79 17.14
CA LEU A 60 -3.85 16.60 16.55
C LEU A 60 -4.28 16.36 15.11
N ILE A 61 -5.59 16.45 14.82
CA ILE A 61 -6.10 16.32 13.44
C ILE A 61 -5.43 17.37 12.54
N SER A 62 -5.34 18.62 13.01
CA SER A 62 -4.66 19.70 12.29
C SER A 62 -3.16 19.41 12.08
N LYS A 63 -2.47 18.83 13.08
CA LYS A 63 -1.06 18.43 12.94
C LYS A 63 -0.87 17.28 11.97
N PHE A 64 -1.82 16.34 11.90
CA PHE A 64 -1.78 15.23 10.94
C PHE A 64 -1.91 15.74 9.51
N GLU A 65 -2.88 16.61 9.23
CA GLU A 65 -3.13 17.18 7.90
C GLU A 65 -2.03 18.14 7.41
N ASN A 66 -1.16 18.62 8.31
CA ASN A 66 0.01 19.43 7.98
C ASN A 66 1.32 18.64 8.00
N GLY A 67 1.29 17.33 8.29
CA GLY A 67 2.48 16.49 8.37
C GLY A 67 3.40 16.80 9.55
N LEU A 68 2.93 17.56 10.55
CA LEU A 68 3.69 17.94 11.74
C LEU A 68 3.71 16.84 12.80
N ARG A 69 2.74 15.93 12.75
CA ARG A 69 2.68 14.74 13.60
C ARG A 69 2.14 13.58 12.79
N ARG A 70 2.69 12.39 13.01
CA ARG A 70 2.15 11.15 12.43
C ARG A 70 1.01 10.61 13.29
N PRO A 71 -0.16 10.30 12.73
CA PRO A 71 -1.22 9.57 13.44
C PRO A 71 -0.78 8.14 13.80
N THR A 72 -1.42 7.52 14.78
CA THR A 72 -1.24 6.09 15.04
C THR A 72 -1.91 5.25 13.94
N ARG A 73 -1.52 3.99 13.78
CA ARG A 73 -2.18 3.08 12.81
C ARG A 73 -3.70 3.01 13.02
N GLY A 74 -4.14 2.94 14.28
CA GLY A 74 -5.57 2.94 14.61
C GLY A 74 -6.27 4.22 14.19
N GLN A 75 -5.64 5.38 14.41
CA GLN A 75 -6.17 6.67 13.97
C GLN A 75 -6.24 6.78 12.44
N VAL A 76 -5.26 6.24 11.71
CA VAL A 76 -5.29 6.18 10.24
C VAL A 76 -6.51 5.41 9.76
N LEU A 77 -6.78 4.23 10.35
CA LEU A 77 -7.95 3.44 10.00
C LEU A 77 -9.26 4.18 10.29
N GLN A 78 -9.40 4.75 11.49
CA GLN A 78 -10.58 5.54 11.87
C GLN A 78 -10.83 6.73 10.94
N LEU A 79 -9.77 7.46 10.59
CA LEU A 79 -9.85 8.59 9.66
C LEU A 79 -10.20 8.12 8.24
N SER A 80 -9.58 7.04 7.75
CA SER A 80 -9.87 6.49 6.43
C SER A 80 -11.34 6.06 6.30
N GLU A 81 -11.88 5.41 7.33
CA GLU A 81 -13.28 5.00 7.40
C GLU A 81 -14.22 6.21 7.40
N LEU A 82 -13.98 7.19 8.29
CA LEU A 82 -14.79 8.39 8.38
C LEU A 82 -14.76 9.20 7.06
N PHE A 83 -13.59 9.30 6.44
CA PHE A 83 -13.38 10.05 5.21
C PHE A 83 -13.77 9.28 3.95
N GLY A 84 -14.04 7.97 4.05
CA GLY A 84 -14.31 7.11 2.90
C GLY A 84 -13.13 7.00 1.94
N ILE A 85 -11.90 7.10 2.45
CA ILE A 85 -10.66 6.87 1.71
C ILE A 85 -10.35 5.37 1.77
N ASP A 86 -9.67 4.84 0.76
CA ASP A 86 -9.16 3.47 0.82
C ASP A 86 -8.18 3.33 2.00
N ALA A 87 -8.49 2.40 2.91
CA ALA A 87 -7.70 2.14 4.09
C ALA A 87 -6.31 1.58 3.72
N ASP A 88 -6.22 0.77 2.67
CA ASP A 88 -4.95 0.17 2.24
C ASP A 88 -4.01 1.25 1.67
N GLU A 89 -4.56 2.21 0.92
CA GLU A 89 -3.82 3.38 0.43
C GLU A 89 -3.29 4.23 1.59
N CYS A 90 -4.13 4.51 2.59
CA CYS A 90 -3.72 5.26 3.77
C CYS A 90 -2.64 4.53 4.59
N ILE A 91 -2.79 3.22 4.77
CA ILE A 91 -1.82 2.40 5.51
C ILE A 91 -0.50 2.29 4.76
N LEU A 92 -0.53 2.15 3.43
CA LEU A 92 0.67 2.16 2.60
C LEU A 92 1.44 3.48 2.77
N ALA A 93 0.78 4.62 2.61
CA ALA A 93 1.39 5.94 2.80
C ALA A 93 1.97 6.10 4.23
N TRP A 94 1.21 5.67 5.25
CA TRP A 94 1.65 5.71 6.65
C TRP A 94 2.90 4.85 6.91
N LEU A 95 2.94 3.62 6.37
CA LEU A 95 4.09 2.72 6.49
C LEU A 95 5.32 3.29 5.78
N THR A 96 5.14 3.81 4.56
CA THR A 96 6.24 4.43 3.79
C THR A 96 6.84 5.60 4.57
N GLU A 97 6.01 6.50 5.09
CA GLU A 97 6.49 7.60 5.93
C GLU A 97 7.19 7.10 7.19
N LYS A 98 6.66 6.05 7.83
CA LYS A 98 7.26 5.43 9.02
C LYS A 98 8.67 4.91 8.74
N ILE A 99 8.80 4.13 7.67
CA ILE A 99 10.08 3.59 7.22
C ILE A 99 11.04 4.73 6.90
N LEU A 100 10.61 5.73 6.13
CA LEU A 100 11.46 6.87 5.78
C LEU A 100 11.94 7.63 7.01
N SER A 101 11.09 7.85 8.02
CA SER A 101 11.54 8.56 9.22
C SER A 101 12.58 7.80 10.04
N GLU A 102 12.52 6.47 10.03
CA GLU A 102 13.45 5.61 10.77
C GLU A 102 14.78 5.45 10.03
N LEU A 103 14.73 5.42 8.69
CA LEU A 103 15.88 5.02 7.87
C LEU A 103 16.54 6.17 7.08
N LYS A 104 15.95 7.37 7.02
CA LYS A 104 16.42 8.46 6.13
C LYS A 104 17.90 8.83 6.27
N ASP A 105 18.46 8.69 7.46
CA ASP A 105 19.83 9.11 7.79
C ASP A 105 20.78 7.91 7.89
N GLU A 106 20.30 6.70 7.62
CA GLU A 106 21.06 5.45 7.76
C GLU A 106 21.78 5.08 6.44
N PRO A 107 23.12 4.93 6.44
CA PRO A 107 23.86 4.56 5.23
C PRO A 107 23.41 3.23 4.62
N GLN A 108 22.99 2.29 5.47
CA GLN A 108 22.55 0.94 5.08
C GLN A 108 21.05 0.86 4.76
N ALA A 109 20.28 1.97 4.78
CA ALA A 109 18.83 1.99 4.63
C ALA A 109 18.31 1.16 3.45
N ILE A 110 18.89 1.39 2.25
CA ILE A 110 18.48 0.70 1.02
C ILE A 110 18.80 -0.80 1.10
N GLN A 111 19.96 -1.16 1.66
CA GLN A 111 20.36 -2.56 1.81
C GLN A 111 19.43 -3.29 2.79
N ALA A 112 19.10 -2.66 3.92
CA ALA A 112 18.18 -3.19 4.91
C ALA A 112 16.78 -3.41 4.33
N LEU A 113 16.27 -2.45 3.53
CA LEU A 113 14.97 -2.58 2.87
C LEU A 113 14.92 -3.77 1.91
N LYS A 114 15.94 -3.95 1.07
CA LYS A 114 16.05 -5.11 0.17
C LYS A 114 16.12 -6.44 0.93
N ALA A 115 16.89 -6.47 2.02
CA ALA A 115 17.00 -7.65 2.86
C ALA A 115 15.66 -8.02 3.53
N ALA A 116 14.90 -7.01 3.99
CA ALA A 116 13.57 -7.21 4.56
C ALA A 116 12.56 -7.69 3.51
N GLU A 117 12.54 -7.07 2.32
CA GLU A 117 11.68 -7.48 1.20
C GLU A 117 11.88 -8.96 0.84
N ALA A 118 13.14 -9.42 0.76
CA ALA A 118 13.46 -10.82 0.45
C ALA A 118 12.88 -11.81 1.48
N GLN A 119 12.76 -11.43 2.75
CA GLN A 119 12.16 -12.30 3.78
C GLN A 119 10.65 -12.48 3.57
N PHE A 120 9.95 -11.45 3.07
CA PHE A 120 8.52 -11.56 2.76
C PHE A 120 8.27 -12.39 1.50
N ILE A 121 9.06 -12.20 0.44
CA ILE A 121 8.88 -12.90 -0.85
C ILE A 121 9.08 -14.42 -0.71
N ASN A 122 10.06 -14.86 0.09
CA ASN A 122 10.32 -16.29 0.31
C ASN A 122 9.19 -17.01 1.05
N THR A 123 8.26 -16.30 1.69
CA THR A 123 7.18 -16.91 2.47
C THR A 123 5.95 -17.24 1.63
N GLU A 124 5.71 -16.53 0.52
CA GLU A 124 4.47 -16.68 -0.27
C GLU A 124 4.58 -17.64 -1.48
N ILE A 125 5.80 -17.92 -1.95
CA ILE A 125 6.01 -18.74 -3.16
C ILE A 125 6.01 -20.26 -2.83
N ASP A 126 6.17 -20.65 -1.56
CA ASP A 126 6.64 -22.00 -1.24
C ASP A 126 5.53 -23.09 -1.22
N GLU A 127 4.32 -22.84 -0.71
CA GLU A 127 3.44 -23.98 -0.39
C GLU A 127 2.66 -24.61 -1.56
N LYS A 128 2.29 -23.82 -2.59
CA LYS A 128 1.43 -24.33 -3.70
C LYS A 128 2.16 -24.45 -5.03
N VAL A 129 3.22 -23.68 -5.18
CA VAL A 129 3.91 -23.49 -6.45
C VAL A 129 5.13 -24.41 -6.55
N ALA A 130 5.78 -24.73 -5.42
CA ALA A 130 6.90 -25.68 -5.39
C ALA A 130 6.56 -27.06 -6.00
N PRO A 131 5.42 -27.72 -5.68
CA PRO A 131 5.10 -29.03 -6.26
C PRO A 131 4.84 -28.98 -7.78
N GLN A 132 4.37 -27.85 -8.29
CA GLN A 132 4.10 -27.66 -9.72
C GLN A 132 5.39 -27.38 -10.50
N PHE A 133 6.32 -26.62 -9.92
CA PHE A 133 7.66 -26.43 -10.49
C PHE A 133 8.47 -27.73 -10.50
N GLU A 134 8.46 -28.50 -9.41
CA GLU A 134 9.10 -29.82 -9.33
C GLU A 134 8.62 -30.75 -10.45
N LYS A 135 7.30 -30.79 -10.67
CA LYS A 135 6.72 -31.57 -11.77
C LYS A 135 7.18 -31.07 -13.15
N LEU A 136 7.22 -29.75 -13.37
CA LEU A 136 7.68 -29.16 -14.63
C LEU A 136 9.16 -29.46 -14.90
N LEU A 137 10.00 -29.40 -13.87
CA LEU A 137 11.43 -29.71 -13.96
C LEU A 137 11.65 -31.18 -14.33
N ALA A 138 10.90 -32.10 -13.71
CA ALA A 138 10.94 -33.50 -14.06
C ALA A 138 10.54 -33.74 -15.53
N GLU A 139 9.49 -33.07 -16.02
CA GLU A 139 9.10 -33.13 -17.43
C GLU A 139 10.20 -32.59 -18.36
N MET A 140 10.85 -31.47 -18.03
CA MET A 140 11.96 -30.94 -18.82
C MET A 140 13.16 -31.89 -18.89
N GLU A 141 13.51 -32.59 -17.80
CA GLU A 141 14.59 -33.56 -17.79
C GLU A 141 14.27 -34.79 -18.65
N THR A 142 13.01 -35.26 -18.64
CA THR A 142 12.60 -36.34 -19.54
C THR A 142 12.70 -35.93 -21.02
N LEU A 143 12.30 -34.69 -21.35
CA LEU A 143 12.37 -34.17 -22.71
C LEU A 143 13.82 -33.97 -23.17
N LYS A 144 14.72 -33.49 -22.30
CA LYS A 144 16.15 -33.43 -22.59
C LYS A 144 16.74 -34.81 -22.86
N ALA A 145 16.38 -35.82 -22.06
CA ALA A 145 16.85 -37.19 -22.26
C ALA A 145 16.34 -37.81 -23.58
N MET A 146 15.14 -37.41 -24.03
CA MET A 146 14.60 -37.79 -25.34
C MET A 146 15.34 -37.11 -26.49
N LEU A 147 15.70 -35.84 -26.34
CA LEU A 147 16.41 -35.05 -27.36
C LEU A 147 17.92 -35.34 -27.42
N GLY A 148 18.53 -35.81 -26.33
CA GLY A 148 19.93 -36.22 -26.25
C GLY A 148 20.22 -37.62 -26.83
N LYS A 149 19.21 -38.33 -27.34
CA LYS A 149 19.38 -39.55 -28.12
C LYS A 149 19.52 -39.20 -29.60
N LYS A 150 20.68 -38.70 -29.99
CA LYS A 150 21.15 -38.66 -31.38
C LYS A 150 22.65 -38.90 -31.42
#